data_AF-A0A963PZ05-F1
#
_entry.id   AF-A0A963PZ05-F1
#
_cell.length_a   1.000
_cell.length_b   1.000
_cell.length_c   1.000
_cell.angle_alpha   90.00
_cell.angle_beta   90.00
_cell.angle_gamma   90.00
#
_symmetry.space_group_name_H-M   'P 1'
#
loop_
_entity.id
_entity.type
_entity.pdbx_description
1 polymer ?
#
loop_
_entity_poly.entity_id
_entity_poly.type
_entity_poly.pdbx_seq_one_letter_code
_entity_poly.pdbx_strand_id
1 'polypeptide(L)'
;MHPWFVTYTTGPLDVRKTFEVDADTKADAIVLGDTLAAAWLRLHGLVPGDLRGDPADGSESAAARLSYCQPAPPAWVGIFGRRADDGHHTRVTTAPMVSAILDHHGAVPAPWNATDELPWRIDLRNHSPSGLEWGYMGSGPAQLAIAACAFALGDERAETVYQAVKDRLFAGLQTPEWVVTVGRLRELADEIEQAAREHEKGVRHA
;
A
#
# COMPACT_ATOMS: atom_id res chain seq x y z
N MET A 1 4.42 3.94 -18.83
CA MET A 1 3.81 4.69 -17.72
C MET A 1 3.25 3.69 -16.72
N HIS A 2 3.62 3.83 -15.45
CA HIS A 2 3.16 2.96 -14.36
C HIS A 2 2.78 3.84 -13.15
N PRO A 3 2.00 3.32 -12.20
CA PRO A 3 1.60 4.12 -11.04
C PRO A 3 2.80 4.44 -10.14
N TRP A 4 2.81 5.67 -9.63
CA TRP A 4 3.71 6.19 -8.60
C TRP A 4 2.87 6.77 -7.46
N PHE A 5 3.31 6.53 -6.24
CA PHE A 5 2.70 7.07 -5.04
C PHE A 5 3.57 8.19 -4.51
N VAL A 6 3.03 9.41 -4.48
CA VAL A 6 3.73 10.62 -4.08
C VAL A 6 3.06 11.18 -2.83
N THR A 7 3.77 11.13 -1.70
CA THR A 7 3.25 11.57 -0.39
C THR A 7 3.87 12.90 0.00
N TYR A 8 3.03 13.81 0.45
CA TYR A 8 3.41 15.07 1.07
C TYR A 8 2.95 15.11 2.53
N THR A 9 3.74 15.74 3.39
CA THR A 9 3.44 15.92 4.82
C THR A 9 3.37 17.41 5.16
N THR A 10 2.27 17.88 5.75
CA THR A 10 2.11 19.30 6.15
C THR A 10 2.35 19.53 7.63
N GLY A 11 3.25 20.47 7.95
CA GLY A 11 3.25 21.25 9.21
C GLY A 11 3.12 20.48 10.55
N PRO A 12 2.87 21.18 11.68
CA PRO A 12 2.90 20.60 13.03
C PRO A 12 1.83 19.53 13.31
N LEU A 13 0.95 19.26 12.35
CA LEU A 13 -0.13 18.26 12.46
C LEU A 13 0.23 16.89 11.85
N ASP A 14 1.41 16.74 11.24
CA ASP A 14 1.89 15.51 10.54
C ASP A 14 0.85 14.90 9.59
N VAL A 15 -0.01 15.74 9.01
CA VAL A 15 -1.04 15.29 8.06
C VAL A 15 -0.35 14.89 6.77
N ARG A 16 -0.61 13.65 6.32
CA ARG A 16 -0.03 13.12 5.08
C ARG A 16 -1.08 13.12 3.99
N LYS A 17 -0.67 13.49 2.78
CA LYS A 17 -1.51 13.37 1.59
C LYS A 17 -0.74 12.62 0.51
N THR A 18 -1.32 11.54 0.02
CA THR A 18 -0.74 10.75 -1.08
C THR A 18 -1.57 10.86 -2.33
N PHE A 19 -0.87 11.02 -3.44
CA PHE A 19 -1.43 11.02 -4.78
C PHE A 19 -0.85 9.84 -5.53
N GLU A 20 -1.72 9.08 -6.20
CA GLU A 20 -1.31 8.12 -7.22
C GLU A 20 -1.26 8.84 -8.56
N VAL A 21 -0.13 8.75 -9.26
CA VAL A 21 0.10 9.39 -10.55
C VAL A 21 0.76 8.40 -11.50
N ASP A 22 0.32 8.38 -12.75
CA ASP A 22 0.97 7.60 -13.79
C ASP A 22 2.16 8.38 -14.35
N ALA A 23 3.36 7.80 -14.27
CA ALA A 23 4.59 8.42 -14.77
C ALA A 23 5.61 7.37 -15.25
N ASP A 24 6.51 7.78 -16.14
CA ASP A 24 7.61 6.93 -16.62
C ASP A 24 8.85 7.03 -15.73
N THR A 25 9.04 8.18 -15.07
CA THR A 25 10.18 8.41 -14.17
C THR A 25 9.74 8.97 -12.84
N LYS A 26 10.60 8.81 -11.83
CA LYS A 26 10.43 9.43 -10.51
C LYS A 26 10.33 10.96 -10.61
N ALA A 27 11.10 11.57 -11.50
CA ALA A 27 11.11 13.02 -11.66
C ALA A 27 9.76 13.52 -12.18
N ASP A 28 9.19 12.84 -13.18
CA ASP A 28 7.87 13.16 -13.73
C ASP A 28 6.78 12.95 -12.67
N ALA A 29 6.87 11.86 -11.91
CA ALA A 29 5.96 11.59 -10.80
C ALA A 29 5.98 12.71 -9.75
N ILE A 30 7.17 13.21 -9.39
CA ILE A 30 7.31 14.34 -8.46
C ILE A 30 6.69 15.61 -9.03
N VAL A 31 6.88 15.92 -10.31
CA VAL A 31 6.29 17.11 -10.94
C VAL A 31 4.76 17.05 -10.92
N LEU A 32 4.19 15.89 -11.24
CA LEU A 32 2.74 15.66 -11.14
C LEU A 32 2.25 15.76 -9.69
N GLY A 33 2.97 15.14 -8.76
CA GLY A 33 2.70 15.21 -7.33
C GLY A 33 2.71 16.64 -6.80
N ASP A 34 3.70 17.45 -7.17
CA ASP A 34 3.84 18.85 -6.73
C ASP A 34 2.63 19.67 -7.19
N THR A 35 2.17 19.42 -8.43
CA THR A 35 0.99 20.07 -9.00
C THR A 35 -0.27 19.72 -8.23
N LEU A 36 -0.47 18.44 -7.92
CA LEU A 36 -1.63 17.95 -7.18
C LEU A 36 -1.62 18.43 -5.71
N ALA A 37 -0.46 18.40 -5.07
CA ALA A 37 -0.28 18.87 -3.70
C ALA A 37 -0.58 20.38 -3.59
N ALA A 38 -0.07 21.18 -4.53
CA ALA A 38 -0.36 22.62 -4.57
C ALA A 38 -1.85 22.90 -4.78
N ALA A 39 -2.53 22.14 -5.65
CA ALA A 39 -3.97 22.27 -5.86
C ALA A 39 -4.76 21.91 -4.59
N TRP A 40 -4.39 20.80 -3.93
CA TRP A 40 -5.01 20.36 -2.68
C TRP A 40 -4.89 21.41 -1.57
N LEU A 41 -3.69 21.99 -1.37
CA LEU A 41 -3.47 23.04 -0.38
C LEU A 41 -4.37 24.26 -0.66
N ARG A 42 -4.44 24.72 -1.91
CA ARG A 42 -5.28 25.87 -2.30
C ARG A 42 -6.75 25.63 -2.02
N LEU A 43 -7.25 24.41 -2.30
CA LEU A 43 -8.64 24.04 -2.00
C LEU A 43 -8.97 24.10 -0.51
N HIS A 44 -7.97 23.98 0.36
CA HIS A 44 -8.11 24.05 1.81
C HIS A 44 -7.70 25.42 2.38
N GLY A 45 -7.56 26.44 1.53
CA GLY A 45 -7.20 27.80 1.94
C GLY A 45 -5.75 27.97 2.39
N LEU A 46 -4.87 26.99 2.11
CA LEU A 46 -3.46 27.04 2.43
C LEU A 46 -2.63 27.57 1.25
N VAL A 47 -1.57 28.31 1.56
CA VAL A 47 -0.60 28.79 0.56
C VAL A 47 0.46 27.70 0.34
N PRO A 48 0.63 27.19 -0.89
CA PRO A 48 1.75 26.29 -1.19
C PRO A 48 3.07 27.04 -1.00
N GLY A 49 3.85 26.67 0.01
CA GLY A 49 5.25 27.10 0.17
C GLY A 49 6.19 26.31 -0.74
N ASP A 50 7.49 26.29 -0.42
CA ASP A 50 8.43 25.37 -1.06
C ASP A 50 8.12 23.93 -0.63
N LEU A 51 7.58 23.13 -1.56
CA LEU A 51 7.23 21.72 -1.32
C LEU A 51 8.45 20.80 -1.21
N ARG A 52 9.65 21.33 -1.52
CA ARG A 52 10.92 20.62 -1.58
C ARG A 52 11.95 21.13 -0.55
N GLY A 53 11.59 22.11 0.28
CA GLY A 53 12.52 22.83 1.16
C GLY A 53 13.04 22.03 2.36
N ASP A 54 14.20 22.46 2.89
CA ASP A 54 14.92 21.86 4.02
C ASP A 54 14.18 22.08 5.36
N PRO A 55 13.98 21.05 6.21
CA PRO A 55 13.40 21.20 7.54
C PRO A 55 14.14 22.18 8.48
N ALA A 56 15.40 22.53 8.21
CA ALA A 56 16.20 23.42 9.05
C ALA A 56 15.85 24.92 8.91
N ASP A 57 15.06 25.32 7.91
CA ASP A 57 14.87 26.74 7.58
C ASP A 57 13.89 27.50 8.50
N GLY A 58 13.44 26.87 9.60
CA GLY A 58 12.74 27.51 10.72
C GLY A 58 11.42 28.20 10.39
N SER A 59 10.96 28.16 9.15
CA SER A 59 9.72 28.82 8.73
C SER A 59 8.53 28.00 9.24
N GLU A 60 7.66 28.63 10.04
CA GLU A 60 6.34 28.11 10.43
C GLU A 60 5.37 28.01 9.23
N SER A 61 5.89 27.75 8.03
CA SER A 61 5.05 27.56 6.86
C SER A 61 4.34 26.21 6.98
N ALA A 62 3.02 26.23 6.83
CA ALA A 62 2.17 25.06 6.60
C ALA A 62 2.47 24.36 5.25
N ALA A 63 3.69 24.49 4.72
CA ALA A 63 4.11 23.92 3.45
C ALA A 63 4.08 22.39 3.52
N ALA A 64 3.35 21.76 2.61
CA ALA A 64 3.39 20.32 2.43
C ALA A 64 4.77 19.94 1.88
N ARG A 65 5.46 18.96 2.47
CA ARG A 65 6.80 18.53 2.08
C ARG A 65 6.76 17.15 1.46
N LEU A 66 7.44 16.95 0.33
CA LEU A 66 7.58 15.63 -0.28
C LEU A 66 8.28 14.67 0.69
N SER A 67 7.58 13.61 1.13
CA SER A 67 8.07 12.62 2.09
C SER A 67 8.18 11.20 1.51
N TYR A 68 7.49 10.92 0.39
CA TYR A 68 7.58 9.63 -0.31
C TYR A 68 7.33 9.82 -1.81
N CYS A 69 8.10 9.10 -2.63
CA CYS A 69 7.85 9.00 -4.07
C CYS A 69 8.46 7.69 -4.59
N GLN A 70 7.62 6.69 -4.79
CA GLN A 70 8.01 5.35 -5.24
C GLN A 70 6.89 4.73 -6.10
N PRO A 71 7.23 3.77 -6.97
CA PRO A 71 6.25 3.02 -7.77
C PRO A 71 5.61 1.86 -7.00
N ALA A 72 5.39 2.06 -5.70
CA ALA A 72 4.76 1.10 -4.82
C ALA A 72 4.02 1.86 -3.71
N PRO A 73 2.91 1.33 -3.18
CA PRO A 73 2.13 2.02 -2.15
C PRO A 73 2.95 2.30 -0.88
N PRO A 74 2.68 3.39 -0.14
CA PRO A 74 3.34 3.64 1.13
C PRO A 74 3.07 2.54 2.17
N ALA A 75 4.00 2.35 3.12
CA ALA A 75 3.92 1.27 4.11
C ALA A 75 2.68 1.34 5.02
N TRP A 76 2.10 2.53 5.20
CA TRP A 76 0.90 2.76 6.02
C TRP A 76 -0.41 2.52 5.26
N VAL A 77 -0.39 2.14 3.98
CA VAL A 77 -1.59 1.67 3.29
C VAL A 77 -1.98 0.30 3.84
N GLY A 78 -3.25 0.15 4.19
CA GLY A 78 -3.86 -1.09 4.65
C GLY A 78 -4.56 -1.83 3.52
N ILE A 79 -4.47 -3.15 3.55
CA ILE A 79 -5.30 -4.09 2.80
C ILE A 79 -6.29 -4.66 3.82
N PHE A 80 -7.58 -4.51 3.54
CA PHE A 80 -8.67 -4.87 4.42
C PHE A 80 -9.45 -6.02 3.78
N GLY A 81 -9.57 -7.14 4.49
CA GLY A 81 -10.49 -8.19 4.10
C GLY A 81 -11.71 -8.17 4.97
N ARG A 82 -12.90 -8.26 4.36
CA ARG A 82 -14.17 -8.47 5.03
C ARG A 82 -15.01 -9.48 4.26
N ARG A 83 -15.56 -10.47 4.96
CA ARG A 83 -16.66 -11.30 4.45
C ARG A 83 -17.95 -10.51 4.59
N ALA A 84 -18.74 -10.43 3.53
CA ALA A 84 -20.08 -9.88 3.58
C ALA A 84 -20.97 -10.74 4.49
N ASP A 85 -21.98 -10.11 5.09
CA ASP A 85 -22.92 -10.76 6.00
C ASP A 85 -23.73 -11.89 5.33
N ASP A 86 -23.77 -11.91 3.99
CA ASP A 86 -24.38 -12.98 3.20
C ASP A 86 -23.57 -14.28 3.16
N GLY A 87 -22.33 -14.28 3.70
CA GLY A 87 -21.45 -15.45 3.77
C GLY A 87 -20.89 -15.90 2.42
N HIS A 88 -21.18 -15.18 1.34
CA HIS A 88 -20.85 -15.57 -0.03
C HIS A 88 -19.91 -14.59 -0.73
N HIS A 89 -19.85 -13.34 -0.28
CA HIS A 89 -18.99 -12.35 -0.91
C HIS A 89 -17.82 -11.95 -0.02
N THR A 90 -16.62 -12.26 -0.49
CA THR A 90 -15.39 -11.78 0.12
C THR A 90 -14.96 -10.49 -0.58
N ARG A 91 -14.85 -9.41 0.18
CA ARG A 91 -14.37 -8.12 -0.33
C ARG A 91 -13.00 -7.81 0.26
N VAL A 92 -12.04 -7.53 -0.61
CA VAL A 92 -10.71 -7.06 -0.21
C VAL A 92 -10.49 -5.69 -0.82
N THR A 93 -10.29 -4.69 0.03
CA THR A 93 -10.08 -3.30 -0.38
C THR A 93 -8.76 -2.75 0.12
N THR A 94 -8.30 -1.68 -0.50
CA THR A 94 -7.12 -0.94 -0.03
C THR A 94 -7.53 0.44 0.45
N ALA A 95 -7.01 0.85 1.61
CA ALA A 95 -7.26 2.20 2.14
C ALA A 95 -6.10 2.66 3.05
N PRO A 96 -5.93 3.97 3.28
CA PRO A 96 -4.99 4.47 4.28
C PRO A 96 -5.28 3.92 5.69
N MET A 97 -4.26 3.46 6.42
CA MET A 97 -4.37 3.20 7.86
C MET A 97 -4.41 4.53 8.61
N VAL A 98 -5.33 4.61 9.58
CA VAL A 98 -5.94 5.83 10.15
C VAL A 98 -4.99 6.79 10.89
N SER A 99 -3.67 6.57 10.92
CA SER A 99 -2.75 7.44 11.66
C SER A 99 -2.33 8.73 10.94
N ALA A 100 -2.74 8.98 9.68
CA ALA A 100 -2.23 10.17 8.96
C ALA A 100 -3.23 10.94 8.08
N ILE A 101 -4.46 10.46 7.89
CA ILE A 101 -5.43 11.16 7.02
C ILE A 101 -6.84 11.12 7.59
N LEU A 102 -7.13 12.09 8.46
CA LEU A 102 -8.47 12.55 8.73
C LEU A 102 -8.52 14.03 8.32
N ASP A 103 -9.59 14.47 7.66
CA ASP A 103 -9.85 15.92 7.59
C ASP A 103 -10.16 16.46 9.00
N HIS A 104 -10.35 17.77 9.11
CA HIS A 104 -10.66 18.41 10.40
C HIS A 104 -12.02 17.97 10.99
N HIS A 105 -12.79 17.15 10.27
CA HIS A 105 -14.03 16.53 10.71
C HIS A 105 -13.90 15.03 11.01
N GLY A 106 -12.71 14.42 10.86
CA GLY A 106 -12.53 13.00 11.11
C GLY A 106 -12.87 12.10 9.91
N ALA A 107 -13.01 12.62 8.70
CA ALA A 107 -13.34 11.85 7.49
C ALA A 107 -12.11 11.57 6.62
N VAL A 108 -12.11 10.47 5.87
CA VAL A 108 -11.08 10.14 4.88
C VAL A 108 -11.31 11.00 3.62
N PRO A 109 -10.39 11.92 3.26
CA PRO A 109 -10.59 12.80 2.11
C PRO A 109 -10.25 12.09 0.79
N ALA A 110 -11.09 12.32 -0.23
CA ALA A 110 -10.87 11.90 -1.61
C ALA A 110 -9.42 12.17 -2.10
N PRO A 111 -8.84 11.33 -2.98
CA PRO A 111 -9.52 10.30 -3.78
C PRO A 111 -9.71 8.94 -3.09
N TRP A 112 -9.09 8.71 -1.92
CA TRP A 112 -9.12 7.44 -1.20
C TRP A 112 -10.46 7.27 -0.48
N ASN A 113 -11.49 6.83 -1.19
CA ASN A 113 -12.67 6.26 -0.56
C ASN A 113 -12.26 4.87 -0.03
N ALA A 114 -12.86 4.40 1.07
CA ALA A 114 -12.53 3.10 1.66
C ALA A 114 -13.01 1.89 0.82
N THR A 115 -13.00 2.00 -0.52
CA THR A 115 -13.74 1.13 -1.43
C THR A 115 -12.98 0.68 -2.68
N ASP A 116 -11.75 1.09 -2.93
CA ASP A 116 -10.97 0.56 -4.04
C ASP A 116 -10.69 -0.93 -3.82
N GLU A 117 -11.20 -1.76 -4.71
CA GLU A 117 -11.00 -3.20 -4.65
C GLU A 117 -9.57 -3.54 -5.01
N LEU A 118 -8.96 -4.44 -4.24
CA LEU A 118 -7.65 -4.97 -4.56
C LEU A 118 -7.75 -5.72 -5.90
N PRO A 119 -6.98 -5.34 -6.95
CA PRO A 119 -6.99 -6.08 -8.20
C PRO A 119 -6.58 -7.54 -7.96
N TRP A 120 -7.36 -8.50 -8.45
CA TRP A 120 -7.13 -9.92 -8.13
C TRP A 120 -5.86 -10.50 -8.74
N ARG A 121 -5.27 -9.81 -9.73
CA ARG A 121 -4.05 -10.21 -10.44
C ARG A 121 -4.11 -11.61 -11.06
N ILE A 122 -5.26 -11.94 -11.66
CA ILE A 122 -5.47 -13.17 -12.43
C ILE A 122 -4.52 -13.23 -13.64
N ASP A 123 -4.13 -12.06 -14.17
CA ASP A 123 -3.11 -11.90 -15.22
C ASP A 123 -1.73 -12.39 -14.78
N LEU A 124 -1.39 -12.24 -13.49
CA LEU A 124 -0.11 -12.67 -12.94
C LEU A 124 -0.13 -14.17 -12.64
N ARG A 125 -1.14 -14.63 -11.87
CA ARG A 125 -1.40 -16.05 -11.63
C ARG A 125 -2.90 -16.28 -11.48
N ASN A 126 -3.39 -17.34 -12.12
CA ASN A 126 -4.79 -17.78 -12.01
C ASN A 126 -4.91 -19.01 -11.09
N HIS A 127 -4.92 -18.77 -9.78
CA HIS A 127 -5.22 -19.82 -8.78
C HIS A 127 -6.72 -19.97 -8.57
N SER A 128 -7.44 -18.85 -8.47
CA SER A 128 -8.86 -18.84 -8.17
C SER A 128 -9.57 -17.71 -8.93
N PRO A 129 -10.18 -18.00 -10.08
CA PRO A 129 -10.98 -17.00 -10.80
C PRO A 129 -12.34 -16.76 -10.12
N SER A 130 -12.67 -17.53 -9.08
CA SER A 130 -13.92 -17.42 -8.31
C SER A 130 -13.86 -16.38 -7.19
N GLY A 131 -12.68 -15.89 -6.82
CA GLY A 131 -12.54 -14.82 -5.82
C GLY A 131 -11.34 -14.96 -4.89
N LEU A 132 -11.17 -13.92 -4.08
CA LEU A 132 -10.18 -13.87 -3.01
C LEU A 132 -10.77 -14.51 -1.75
N GLU A 133 -9.99 -15.28 -1.00
CA GLU A 133 -10.42 -15.93 0.24
C GLU A 133 -9.27 -16.00 1.25
N TRP A 134 -9.56 -16.37 2.50
CA TRP A 134 -8.56 -16.59 3.57
C TRP A 134 -9.04 -17.60 4.60
N GLY A 135 -8.14 -17.98 5.52
CA GLY A 135 -8.46 -18.82 6.68
C GLY A 135 -8.39 -20.32 6.44
N TYR A 136 -7.90 -20.75 5.28
CA TYR A 136 -7.63 -22.15 4.98
C TYR A 136 -6.46 -22.29 4.01
N MET A 137 -6.00 -23.53 3.80
CA MET A 137 -5.03 -23.85 2.76
C MET A 137 -5.76 -24.07 1.44
N GLY A 138 -5.50 -23.26 0.41
CA GLY A 138 -6.15 -23.47 -0.89
C GLY A 138 -5.90 -22.37 -1.92
N SER A 139 -6.66 -22.45 -3.02
CA SER A 139 -6.51 -21.59 -4.18
C SER A 139 -6.97 -20.15 -3.96
N GLY A 140 -8.08 -19.92 -3.25
CA GLY A 140 -8.56 -18.58 -2.94
C GLY A 140 -7.57 -17.78 -2.07
N PRO A 141 -7.04 -18.35 -0.98
CA PRO A 141 -5.93 -17.76 -0.21
C PRO A 141 -4.66 -17.56 -1.04
N ALA A 142 -4.35 -18.47 -1.97
CA ALA A 142 -3.23 -18.28 -2.88
C ALA A 142 -3.44 -17.09 -3.83
N GLN A 143 -4.68 -16.89 -4.32
CA GLN A 143 -5.04 -15.75 -5.15
C GLN A 143 -4.96 -14.43 -4.37
N LEU A 144 -5.44 -14.43 -3.13
CA LEU A 144 -5.29 -13.28 -2.23
C LEU A 144 -3.82 -12.95 -1.99
N ALA A 145 -2.99 -13.94 -1.73
CA ALA A 145 -1.58 -13.73 -1.45
C ALA A 145 -0.84 -13.12 -2.65
N ILE A 146 -1.03 -13.64 -3.87
CA ILE A 146 -0.38 -13.07 -5.06
C ILE A 146 -0.88 -11.64 -5.33
N ALA A 147 -2.19 -11.38 -5.20
CA ALA A 147 -2.75 -10.05 -5.37
C ALA A 147 -2.18 -9.03 -4.37
N ALA A 148 -2.16 -9.39 -3.08
CA ALA A 148 -1.66 -8.54 -2.01
C ALA A 148 -0.14 -8.30 -2.12
N CYS A 149 0.63 -9.35 -2.43
CA CYS A 149 2.07 -9.22 -2.65
C CYS A 149 2.37 -8.36 -3.89
N ALA A 150 1.65 -8.53 -4.99
CA ALA A 150 1.87 -7.73 -6.19
C ALA A 150 1.57 -6.25 -5.95
N PHE A 151 0.50 -5.95 -5.21
CA PHE A 151 0.19 -4.59 -4.79
C PHE A 151 1.28 -3.98 -3.89
N ALA A 152 1.80 -4.75 -2.92
CA ALA A 152 2.76 -4.23 -1.94
C ALA A 152 4.22 -4.18 -2.42
N LEU A 153 4.61 -5.11 -3.29
CA LEU A 153 6.01 -5.44 -3.61
C LEU A 153 6.34 -5.33 -5.11
N GLY A 154 5.34 -5.26 -5.98
CA GLY A 154 5.48 -5.46 -7.43
C GLY A 154 5.52 -6.93 -7.82
N ASP A 155 5.32 -7.19 -9.12
CA ASP A 155 5.02 -8.51 -9.68
C ASP A 155 6.14 -9.55 -9.46
N GLU A 156 7.39 -9.16 -9.74
CA GLU A 156 8.54 -10.07 -9.68
C GLU A 156 8.77 -10.61 -8.26
N ARG A 157 8.74 -9.71 -7.27
CA ARG A 157 8.86 -10.10 -5.86
C ARG A 157 7.65 -10.90 -5.42
N ALA A 158 6.46 -10.54 -5.86
CA ALA A 158 5.23 -11.25 -5.51
C ALA A 158 5.27 -12.71 -5.95
N GLU A 159 5.65 -12.99 -7.21
CA GLU A 159 5.82 -14.35 -7.74
C GLU A 159 6.73 -15.22 -6.85
N THR A 160 7.76 -14.60 -6.27
CA THR A 160 8.77 -15.30 -5.46
C THR A 160 8.26 -15.65 -4.05
N VAL A 161 7.52 -14.75 -3.40
CA VAL A 161 7.21 -14.89 -1.96
C VAL A 161 5.76 -15.29 -1.64
N TYR A 162 4.82 -15.14 -2.58
CA TYR A 162 3.39 -15.18 -2.25
C TYR A 162 2.92 -16.50 -1.63
N GLN A 163 3.48 -17.65 -2.01
CA GLN A 163 3.09 -18.94 -1.42
C GLN A 163 3.46 -19.03 0.06
N ALA A 164 4.66 -18.55 0.43
CA ALA A 164 5.08 -18.50 1.82
C ALA A 164 4.29 -17.45 2.61
N VAL A 165 3.95 -16.31 1.99
CA VAL A 165 3.06 -15.31 2.60
C VAL A 165 1.66 -15.89 2.82
N LYS A 166 1.11 -16.62 1.86
CA LYS A 166 -0.17 -17.33 2.00
C LYS A 166 -0.15 -18.23 3.23
N ASP A 167 0.85 -19.11 3.33
CA ASP A 167 0.95 -20.09 4.41
C ASP A 167 1.12 -19.41 5.79
N ARG A 168 1.96 -18.37 5.88
CA ARG A 168 2.28 -17.69 7.14
C ARG A 168 1.23 -16.68 7.61
N LEU A 169 0.43 -16.15 6.70
CA LEU A 169 -0.52 -15.07 7.00
C LEU A 169 -1.94 -15.44 6.59
N PHE A 170 -2.25 -15.44 5.29
CA PHE A 170 -3.63 -15.50 4.81
C PHE A 170 -4.34 -16.82 5.10
N ALA A 171 -3.63 -17.95 5.08
CA ALA A 171 -4.21 -19.25 5.44
C ALA A 171 -4.60 -19.35 6.92
N GLY A 172 -3.96 -18.57 7.79
CA GLY A 172 -4.19 -18.58 9.23
C GLY A 172 -5.26 -17.61 9.72
N LEU A 173 -5.74 -16.67 8.89
CA LEU A 173 -6.72 -15.67 9.30
C LEU A 173 -8.10 -16.31 9.55
N GLN A 174 -8.51 -16.43 10.81
CA GLN A 174 -9.80 -17.04 11.17
C GLN A 174 -10.93 -16.03 11.38
N THR A 175 -10.63 -14.73 11.29
CA THR A 175 -11.59 -13.67 11.52
C THR A 175 -12.38 -13.33 10.25
N PRO A 176 -13.66 -12.91 10.37
CA PRO A 176 -14.45 -12.45 9.24
C PRO A 176 -13.93 -11.12 8.67
N GLU A 177 -13.19 -10.37 9.48
CA GLU A 177 -12.56 -9.10 9.11
C GLU A 177 -11.10 -9.08 9.56
N TRP A 178 -10.22 -8.48 8.75
CA TRP A 178 -8.82 -8.31 9.08
C TRP A 178 -8.23 -7.11 8.34
N VAL A 179 -7.08 -6.67 8.83
CA VAL A 179 -6.28 -5.65 8.17
C VAL A 179 -4.81 -6.02 8.22
N VAL A 180 -4.12 -5.82 7.10
CA VAL A 180 -2.67 -5.99 6.97
C VAL A 180 -2.11 -4.78 6.26
N THR A 181 -1.04 -4.20 6.78
CA THR A 181 -0.40 -3.05 6.12
C THR A 181 0.57 -3.50 5.03
N VAL A 182 0.76 -2.65 4.03
CA VAL A 182 1.82 -2.83 3.02
C VAL A 182 3.19 -2.94 3.68
N GLY A 183 3.43 -2.18 4.76
CA GLY A 183 4.62 -2.30 5.59
C GLY A 183 4.80 -3.70 6.17
N ARG A 184 3.75 -4.28 6.77
CA ARG A 184 3.82 -5.62 7.35
C ARG A 184 4.03 -6.70 6.28
N LEU A 185 3.43 -6.55 5.09
CA LEU A 185 3.68 -7.47 3.97
C LEU A 185 5.13 -7.38 3.47
N ARG A 186 5.72 -6.18 3.42
CA ARG A 186 7.13 -6.00 3.09
C ARG A 186 8.05 -6.66 4.10
N GLU A 187 7.82 -6.42 5.39
CA GLU A 187 8.59 -7.07 6.47
C GLU A 187 8.50 -8.59 6.36
N LEU A 188 7.30 -9.15 6.20
CA LEU A 188 7.12 -10.59 6.07
C LEU A 188 7.82 -11.16 4.82
N ALA A 189 7.77 -10.44 3.69
CA ALA A 189 8.48 -10.83 2.48
C ALA A 189 10.01 -10.83 2.70
N ASP A 190 10.54 -9.81 3.34
CA ASP A 190 11.97 -9.70 3.64
C ASP A 190 12.42 -10.84 4.59
N GLU A 191 11.61 -11.18 5.59
CA GLU A 191 11.81 -12.34 6.48
C GLU A 191 11.83 -13.68 5.69
N ILE A 192 10.91 -13.86 4.74
CA ILE A 192 10.81 -15.07 3.90
C ILE A 192 12.04 -15.20 3.00
N GLU A 193 12.41 -14.13 2.31
CA GLU A 193 13.56 -14.11 1.41
C GLU A 193 14.87 -14.36 2.18
N GLN A 194 15.00 -13.79 3.38
CA GLN A 194 16.16 -14.02 4.23
C GLN A 194 16.26 -15.48 4.67
N ALA A 195 15.16 -16.08 5.10
CA ALA A 195 15.12 -17.49 5.47
C ALA A 195 15.47 -18.42 4.28
N ALA A 196 15.02 -18.09 3.06
CA ALA A 196 15.37 -18.83 1.86
C ALA A 196 16.88 -18.76 1.57
N ARG A 197 17.48 -17.57 1.66
CA ARG A 197 18.94 -17.38 1.48
C ARG A 197 19.76 -18.16 2.50
N GLU A 198 19.32 -18.21 3.76
CA GLU A 198 19.99 -18.95 4.83
C GLU A 198 19.89 -20.46 4.62
N HIS A 199 18.72 -20.96 4.22
CA HIS A 199 18.51 -22.36 3.90
C HIS A 199 19.43 -22.81 2.74
N GLU A 200 19.51 -22.03 1.66
CA GLU A 200 20.41 -22.33 0.54
C GLU A 200 21.88 -22.33 0.94
N LYS A 201 22.30 -21.41 1.81
CA LYS A 201 23.68 -21.40 2.33
C LYS A 201 23.94 -22.64 3.18
N GLY A 202 23.01 -23.03 4.05
CA GLY A 202 23.12 -24.23 4.87
C GLY A 202 23.25 -25.51 4.02
N VAL A 203 22.46 -25.63 2.96
CA VAL A 203 22.52 -26.77 2.03
C VAL A 203 23.84 -26.82 1.24
N ARG A 204 24.42 -25.68 0.88
CA ARG A 204 25.70 -25.63 0.14
C ARG A 204 26.93 -25.94 1.02
N HIS A 205 26.81 -25.82 2.34
CA HIS A 205 27.91 -26.08 3.29
C HIS A 205 27.73 -27.40 4.06
N ALA A 206 26.68 -28.17 3.76
CA ALA A 206 26.43 -29.52 4.29
C ALA A 206 26.91 -30.58 3.30
#